data_AF-T0J6P6-F1
#
_entry.id   AF-T0J6P6-F1
#
_cell.length_a   1.000
_cell.length_b   1.000
_cell.length_c   1.000
_cell.angle_alpha   90.00
_cell.angle_beta   90.00
_cell.angle_gamma   90.00
#
_symmetry.space_group_name_H-M   'P 1'
#
loop_
_entity.id
_entity.type
_entity.pdbx_description
1 polymer ?
#
loop_
_entity_poly.entity_id
_entity_poly.type
_entity_poly.pdbx_seq_one_letter_code
_entity_poly.pdbx_strand_id
1 'polypeptide(L)'
;MVAQYLGATAGHRLISLTLVAAGSLVPEPAWPIWDKRVAAVRSGGLITQVPIVYPAWFSGAVDQGLLDLAESMILATTVAGFTGAVAAIKGHDARSLLPQVETPTLVIAGANDAAVPPEAVRATAALIPGAAFEVVTGAAHQVAMQHPVAFADRLCRHIAGAPR
;
A
#
# COMPACT_ATOMS: atom_id res chain seq x y z
N MET A 1 -3.93 3.94 3.49
CA MET A 1 -4.12 4.63 4.78
C MET A 1 -4.24 6.14 4.63
N VAL A 2 -3.15 6.90 4.47
CA VAL A 2 -3.18 8.38 4.41
C VAL A 2 -4.17 8.91 3.37
N ALA A 3 -4.09 8.38 2.15
CA ALA A 3 -4.96 8.81 1.05
C ALA A 3 -6.44 8.45 1.28
N GLN A 4 -6.74 7.37 2.00
CA GLN A 4 -8.12 6.99 2.37
C GLN A 4 -8.72 8.03 3.32
N TYR A 5 -7.94 8.46 4.33
CA TYR A 5 -8.34 9.51 5.25
C TYR A 5 -8.53 10.85 4.51
N LEU A 6 -7.56 11.26 3.68
CA LEU A 6 -7.67 12.49 2.89
C LEU A 6 -8.88 12.47 1.95
N GLY A 7 -9.16 11.35 1.29
CA GLY A 7 -10.33 11.20 0.44
C GLY A 7 -11.64 11.41 1.20
N ALA A 8 -11.74 10.86 2.41
CA ALA A 8 -12.95 10.95 3.23
C ALA A 8 -13.13 12.32 3.90
N THR A 9 -12.05 12.96 4.37
CA THR A 9 -12.15 14.18 5.19
C THR A 9 -11.82 15.47 4.44
N ALA A 10 -11.15 15.36 3.28
CA ALA A 10 -10.64 16.49 2.52
C ALA A 10 -10.74 16.25 1.00
N GLY A 11 -11.71 15.44 0.56
CA GLY A 11 -11.88 15.05 -0.85
C GLY A 11 -12.03 16.24 -1.81
N HIS A 12 -12.58 17.38 -1.34
CA HIS A 12 -12.68 18.63 -2.09
C HIS A 12 -11.31 19.22 -2.53
N ARG A 13 -10.20 18.76 -1.94
CA ARG A 13 -8.84 19.18 -2.34
C ARG A 13 -8.21 18.25 -3.38
N LEU A 14 -8.92 17.20 -3.80
CA LEU A 14 -8.41 16.15 -4.67
C LEU A 14 -9.17 16.13 -5.99
N ILE A 15 -8.43 16.10 -7.10
CA ILE A 15 -9.00 15.89 -8.44
C ILE A 15 -9.33 14.41 -8.66
N SER A 16 -8.45 13.53 -8.18
CA SER A 16 -8.63 12.08 -8.24
C SER A 16 -7.93 11.42 -7.06
N LEU A 17 -8.34 10.19 -6.73
CA LEU A 17 -7.74 9.36 -5.70
C LEU A 17 -7.28 8.03 -6.32
N THR A 18 -6.05 7.61 -6.04
CA THR A 18 -5.56 6.28 -6.39
C THR A 18 -5.00 5.59 -5.14
N LEU A 19 -5.52 4.41 -4.82
CA LEU A 19 -5.11 3.57 -3.70
C LEU A 19 -4.41 2.33 -4.26
N VAL A 20 -3.16 2.10 -3.86
CA VAL A 20 -2.34 0.99 -4.40
C VAL A 20 -1.95 0.07 -3.26
N ALA A 21 -2.21 -1.24 -3.40
CA ALA A 21 -1.87 -2.27 -2.42
C ALA A 21 -2.32 -1.89 -0.98
N ALA A 22 -3.49 -1.27 -0.87
CA ALA A 22 -3.96 -0.64 0.35
C ALA A 22 -5.24 -1.29 0.86
N GLY A 23 -5.16 -1.91 2.04
CA GLY A 23 -6.31 -2.40 2.78
C GLY A 23 -7.02 -1.28 3.55
N SER A 24 -8.29 -1.50 3.87
CA SER A 24 -9.11 -0.61 4.70
C SER A 24 -8.95 -0.88 6.20
N LEU A 25 -8.37 -2.03 6.57
CA LEU A 25 -8.23 -2.48 7.95
C LEU A 25 -6.91 -3.25 8.12
N VAL A 26 -6.24 -3.03 9.25
CA VAL A 26 -5.24 -3.97 9.77
C VAL A 26 -5.86 -4.68 10.97
N PRO A 27 -6.25 -5.96 10.84
CA PRO A 27 -7.00 -6.64 11.88
C PRO A 27 -6.12 -6.88 13.11
N GLU A 28 -6.70 -6.80 14.31
CA GLU A 28 -5.99 -6.99 15.59
C GLU A 28 -5.14 -8.28 15.66
N PRO A 29 -5.60 -9.44 15.13
CA PRO A 29 -4.76 -10.64 15.06
C PRO A 29 -3.44 -10.49 14.29
N ALA A 30 -3.30 -9.49 13.41
CA ALA A 30 -2.06 -9.21 12.69
C ALA A 30 -1.08 -8.32 13.48
N TRP A 31 -1.52 -7.67 14.56
CA TRP A 31 -0.70 -6.75 15.35
C TRP A 31 0.58 -7.38 15.94
N PRO A 32 0.58 -8.65 16.40
CA PRO A 32 1.80 -9.28 16.91
C PRO A 32 2.92 -9.37 15.87
N ILE A 33 2.62 -9.43 14.57
CA ILE A 33 3.63 -9.41 13.50
C ILE A 33 4.36 -8.07 13.50
N TRP A 34 3.60 -6.98 13.62
CA TRP A 34 4.12 -5.62 13.67
C TRP A 34 4.95 -5.35 14.94
N ASP A 35 4.52 -5.87 16.09
CA ASP A 35 5.28 -5.76 17.34
C ASP A 35 6.63 -6.47 17.26
N LYS A 36 6.67 -7.67 16.67
CA LYS A 36 7.92 -8.41 16.42
C LYS A 36 8.86 -7.61 15.51
N ARG A 37 8.34 -7.01 14.44
CA ARG A 37 9.14 -6.16 13.54
C ARG A 37 9.71 -4.94 14.25
N VAL A 38 8.91 -4.26 15.07
CA VAL A 38 9.36 -3.12 15.89
C VAL A 38 10.46 -3.55 16.87
N ALA A 39 10.31 -4.68 17.54
CA ALA A 39 11.33 -5.21 18.45
C ALA A 39 12.65 -5.49 17.70
N ALA A 40 12.58 -6.15 16.55
CA ALA A 40 13.74 -6.46 15.73
C ALA A 40 14.48 -5.19 15.25
N VAL A 41 13.73 -4.17 14.80
CA VAL A 41 14.31 -2.89 14.37
C VAL A 41 14.96 -2.14 15.55
N ARG A 42 14.38 -2.19 16.75
CA ARG A 42 14.95 -1.56 17.94
C ARG A 42 16.25 -2.23 18.38
N SER A 43 16.36 -3.56 18.26
CA SER A 43 17.54 -4.30 18.71
C SER A 43 18.64 -4.39 17.64
N GLY A 44 18.27 -4.52 16.38
CA GLY A 44 19.20 -4.85 15.28
C GLY A 44 19.17 -3.87 14.10
N GLY A 45 18.43 -2.76 14.19
CA GLY A 45 18.31 -1.79 13.11
C GLY A 45 17.47 -2.27 11.92
N LEU A 46 17.43 -1.44 10.87
CA LEU A 46 16.56 -1.67 9.70
C LEU A 46 17.00 -2.83 8.82
N ILE A 47 18.27 -3.25 8.89
CA ILE A 47 18.77 -4.43 8.17
C ILE A 47 17.95 -5.68 8.51
N THR A 48 17.38 -5.76 9.72
CA THR A 48 16.48 -6.87 10.13
C THR A 48 15.22 -6.99 9.29
N GLN A 49 14.82 -5.93 8.58
CA GLN A 49 13.61 -5.90 7.76
C GLN A 49 13.82 -6.41 6.35
N VAL A 50 15.04 -6.34 5.82
CA VAL A 50 15.39 -6.76 4.46
C VAL A 50 14.88 -8.20 4.14
N PRO A 51 15.21 -9.24 4.93
CA PRO A 51 14.74 -10.60 4.64
C PRO A 51 13.23 -10.79 4.82
N ILE A 52 12.55 -9.89 5.55
CA ILE A 52 11.11 -9.95 5.80
C ILE A 52 10.33 -9.30 4.66
N VAL A 53 10.78 -8.14 4.20
CA VAL A 53 10.01 -7.31 3.25
C VAL A 53 10.19 -7.75 1.81
N TYR A 54 11.35 -8.29 1.42
CA TYR A 54 11.58 -8.73 0.04
C TYR A 54 10.54 -9.74 -0.47
N PRO A 55 10.28 -10.87 0.22
CA PRO A 55 9.29 -11.84 -0.24
C PRO A 55 7.85 -11.30 -0.16
N ALA A 56 7.62 -10.25 0.62
CA ALA A 56 6.33 -9.57 0.68
C ALA A 56 6.17 -8.53 -0.44
N TRP A 57 7.25 -7.88 -0.85
CA TRP A 57 7.26 -6.77 -1.81
C TRP A 57 7.25 -7.20 -3.25
N PHE A 58 7.91 -8.32 -3.55
CA PHE A 58 8.13 -8.77 -4.91
C PHE A 58 7.78 -10.26 -5.07
N SER A 59 7.41 -10.63 -6.29
CA SER A 59 7.14 -12.02 -6.68
C SER A 59 7.76 -12.37 -8.02
N GLY A 60 8.19 -13.62 -8.22
CA GLY A 60 8.83 -14.04 -9.46
C GLY A 60 10.25 -13.50 -9.62
N ALA A 61 10.73 -13.42 -10.86
CA ALA A 61 12.04 -12.84 -11.15
C ALA A 61 12.02 -11.33 -10.96
N VAL A 62 13.01 -10.79 -10.24
CA VAL A 62 13.16 -9.37 -9.96
C VAL A 62 14.57 -8.96 -10.39
N ASP A 63 14.68 -7.81 -11.04
CA ASP A 63 15.98 -7.24 -11.40
C ASP A 63 16.81 -6.95 -10.14
N GLN A 64 18.10 -7.28 -10.19
CA GLN A 64 18.99 -7.10 -9.03
C GLN A 64 19.12 -5.61 -8.65
N GLY A 65 19.19 -4.72 -9.62
CA GLY A 65 19.27 -3.27 -9.35
C GLY A 65 18.03 -2.74 -8.63
N LEU A 66 16.85 -3.32 -8.90
CA LEU A 66 15.63 -2.98 -8.17
C LEU A 66 15.67 -3.47 -6.72
N LEU A 67 16.22 -4.66 -6.48
CA LEU A 67 16.42 -5.19 -5.13
C LEU A 67 17.42 -4.32 -4.35
N ASP A 68 18.55 -3.96 -4.97
CA ASP A 68 19.57 -3.10 -4.36
C ASP A 68 19.02 -1.71 -4.01
N LEU A 69 18.18 -1.15 -4.88
CA LEU A 69 17.46 0.10 -4.63
C LEU A 69 16.51 -0.02 -3.44
N ALA A 70 15.71 -1.09 -3.40
CA ALA A 70 14.80 -1.35 -2.29
C ALA A 70 15.57 -1.51 -0.97
N GLU A 71 16.70 -2.22 -0.98
CA GLU A 71 17.58 -2.35 0.19
C GLU A 71 18.03 -0.99 0.69
N SER A 72 18.57 -0.18 -0.23
CA SER A 72 19.12 1.13 0.09
C SER A 72 18.07 2.04 0.73
N MET A 73 16.81 1.98 0.25
CA MET A 73 15.69 2.71 0.83
C MET A 73 15.33 2.20 2.24
N ILE A 74 15.32 0.88 2.45
CA ILE A 74 15.07 0.28 3.77
C ILE A 74 16.14 0.73 4.77
N LEU A 75 17.42 0.65 4.37
CA LEU A 75 18.55 0.98 5.24
C LEU A 75 18.66 2.48 5.52
N ALA A 76 18.17 3.34 4.63
CA ALA A 76 18.07 4.78 4.85
C ALA A 76 16.93 5.18 5.81
N THR A 77 16.01 4.26 6.13
CA THR A 77 14.89 4.54 7.04
C THR A 77 15.38 4.63 8.48
N THR A 78 14.89 5.62 9.25
CA THR A 78 15.23 5.72 10.68
C THR A 78 14.37 4.78 11.52
N VAL A 79 14.92 4.30 12.66
CA VAL A 79 14.16 3.50 13.64
C VAL A 79 12.91 4.24 14.11
N ALA A 80 13.03 5.54 14.38
CA ALA A 80 11.90 6.37 14.80
C ALA A 80 10.81 6.44 13.71
N GLY A 81 11.20 6.66 12.44
CA GLY A 81 10.27 6.69 11.31
C GLY A 81 9.54 5.36 11.11
N PHE A 82 10.29 4.26 11.14
CA PHE A 82 9.70 2.91 11.03
C PHE A 82 8.71 2.63 12.16
N THR A 83 9.11 2.86 13.41
CA THR A 83 8.25 2.55 14.57
C THR A 83 7.01 3.44 14.64
N GLY A 84 7.12 4.72 14.27
CA GLY A 84 5.97 5.61 14.13
C GLY A 84 5.00 5.17 13.04
N ALA A 85 5.51 4.76 11.88
CA ALA A 85 4.68 4.23 10.79
C ALA A 85 3.95 2.94 11.22
N VAL A 86 4.64 2.02 11.89
CA VAL A 86 4.02 0.78 12.40
C VAL A 86 2.92 1.08 13.43
N ALA A 87 3.11 2.07 14.31
CA ALA A 87 2.08 2.46 15.26
C ALA A 87 0.80 2.95 14.54
N ALA A 88 0.94 3.73 13.47
CA ALA A 88 -0.18 4.14 12.64
C ALA A 88 -0.83 2.94 11.94
N ILE A 89 -0.04 2.03 11.37
CA ILE A 89 -0.51 0.85 10.63
C ILE A 89 -1.38 -0.05 11.52
N LYS A 90 -0.94 -0.38 12.74
CA LYS A 90 -1.72 -1.24 13.65
C LYS A 90 -3.10 -0.65 13.97
N GLY A 91 -3.18 0.66 14.19
CA GLY A 91 -4.44 1.33 14.51
C GLY A 91 -5.34 1.62 13.31
N HIS A 92 -4.98 1.14 12.11
CA HIS A 92 -5.70 1.50 10.89
C HIS A 92 -7.01 0.75 10.74
N ASP A 93 -8.11 1.48 10.82
CA ASP A 93 -9.44 1.07 10.36
C ASP A 93 -10.13 2.26 9.69
N ALA A 94 -10.27 2.20 8.37
CA ALA A 94 -10.94 3.20 7.56
C ALA A 94 -12.31 2.72 7.06
N ARG A 95 -12.80 1.55 7.48
CA ARG A 95 -14.04 0.98 6.91
C ARG A 95 -15.25 1.89 7.08
N SER A 96 -15.32 2.61 8.20
CA SER A 96 -16.37 3.60 8.46
C SER A 96 -16.16 4.90 7.70
N LEU A 97 -14.95 5.21 7.24
CA LEU A 97 -14.60 6.45 6.54
C LEU A 97 -14.78 6.37 5.03
N LEU A 98 -14.45 5.22 4.45
CA LEU A 98 -14.44 5.02 3.00
C LEU A 98 -15.78 5.31 2.30
N PRO A 99 -16.97 5.08 2.93
CA PRO A 99 -18.24 5.49 2.32
C PRO A 99 -18.40 7.00 2.13
N GLN A 100 -17.62 7.86 2.79
CA GLN A 100 -17.64 9.32 2.60
C GLN A 100 -16.77 9.80 1.43
N VAL A 101 -16.02 8.90 0.77
CA VAL A 101 -15.15 9.31 -0.34
C VAL A 101 -16.00 9.60 -1.57
N GLU A 102 -16.01 10.86 -1.99
CA GLU A 102 -16.72 11.33 -3.20
C GLU A 102 -15.78 11.54 -4.40
N THR A 103 -14.47 11.60 -4.15
CA THR A 103 -13.45 11.79 -5.20
C THR A 103 -13.40 10.56 -6.13
N PRO A 104 -13.31 10.72 -7.46
CA PRO A 104 -13.11 9.61 -8.39
C PRO A 104 -11.92 8.74 -7.97
N THR A 105 -12.20 7.47 -7.68
CA THR A 105 -11.24 6.59 -7.02
C THR A 105 -10.90 5.37 -7.88
N LEU A 106 -9.60 5.14 -8.06
CA LEU A 106 -9.04 3.89 -8.57
C LEU A 106 -8.36 3.14 -7.43
N VAL A 107 -8.62 1.85 -7.32
CA VAL A 107 -7.97 0.95 -6.37
C VAL A 107 -7.24 -0.16 -7.13
N ILE A 108 -5.93 -0.27 -6.91
CA ILE A 108 -5.04 -1.20 -7.62
C ILE A 108 -4.48 -2.23 -6.64
N ALA A 109 -4.61 -3.51 -6.96
CA ALA A 109 -3.95 -4.61 -6.26
C ALA A 109 -2.86 -5.25 -7.13
N GLY A 110 -1.79 -5.76 -6.50
CA GLY A 110 -0.91 -6.74 -7.14
C GLY A 110 -1.46 -8.15 -6.97
N ALA A 111 -1.56 -8.93 -8.06
CA ALA A 111 -2.16 -10.28 -8.02
C ALA A 111 -1.50 -11.23 -6.99
N ASN A 112 -0.22 -11.02 -6.70
CA ASN A 112 0.60 -11.87 -5.84
C ASN A 112 0.96 -11.16 -4.51
N ASP A 113 0.24 -10.10 -4.14
CA ASP A 113 0.51 -9.37 -2.90
C ASP A 113 0.17 -10.24 -1.67
N ALA A 114 1.21 -10.67 -0.96
CA ALA A 114 1.08 -11.45 0.27
C ALA A 114 0.91 -10.56 1.52
N ALA A 115 1.28 -9.27 1.45
CA ALA A 115 1.17 -8.33 2.56
C ALA A 115 -0.25 -7.78 2.70
N VAL A 116 -0.88 -7.44 1.57
CA VAL A 116 -2.26 -6.99 1.48
C VAL A 116 -2.93 -7.74 0.33
N PRO A 117 -3.52 -8.92 0.61
CA PRO A 117 -4.11 -9.76 -0.43
C PRO A 117 -5.08 -9.01 -1.34
N PRO A 118 -5.18 -9.35 -2.64
CA PRO A 118 -6.09 -8.71 -3.58
C PRO A 118 -7.56 -8.67 -3.11
N GLU A 119 -7.98 -9.66 -2.32
CA GLU A 119 -9.30 -9.72 -1.73
C GLU A 119 -9.52 -8.61 -0.67
N ALA A 120 -8.55 -8.35 0.20
CA ALA A 120 -8.59 -7.21 1.12
C ALA A 120 -8.59 -5.85 0.40
N VAL A 121 -7.83 -5.74 -0.70
CA VAL A 121 -7.84 -4.53 -1.54
C VAL A 121 -9.17 -4.37 -2.28
N ARG A 122 -9.76 -5.46 -2.78
CA ARG A 122 -11.10 -5.45 -3.39
C ARG A 122 -12.18 -5.05 -2.38
N ALA A 123 -12.10 -5.58 -1.15
CA ALA A 123 -12.99 -5.19 -0.07
C ALA A 123 -12.88 -3.70 0.27
N THR A 124 -11.68 -3.13 0.16
CA THR A 124 -11.45 -1.68 0.28
C THR A 124 -12.16 -0.90 -0.82
N ALA A 125 -12.03 -1.33 -2.08
CA ALA A 125 -12.70 -0.69 -3.22
C ALA A 125 -14.23 -0.74 -3.09
N ALA A 126 -14.78 -1.87 -2.63
CA ALA A 126 -16.22 -2.06 -2.45
C ALA A 126 -16.86 -1.11 -1.42
N LEU A 127 -16.07 -0.53 -0.52
CA LEU A 127 -16.54 0.45 0.48
C LEU A 127 -16.62 1.88 -0.07
N ILE A 128 -16.04 2.14 -1.26
CA ILE A 128 -15.95 3.48 -1.85
C ILE A 128 -16.97 3.59 -2.99
N PRO A 129 -17.94 4.52 -2.91
CA PRO A 129 -18.92 4.72 -3.97
C PRO A 129 -18.25 5.00 -5.33
N GLY A 130 -18.58 4.20 -6.33
CA GLY A 130 -18.09 4.38 -7.70
C GLY A 130 -16.60 4.10 -7.92
N ALA A 131 -15.89 3.50 -6.96
CA ALA A 131 -14.48 3.15 -7.15
C ALA A 131 -14.30 2.07 -8.22
N ALA A 132 -13.31 2.28 -9.09
CA ALA A 132 -12.80 1.26 -9.98
C ALA A 132 -11.81 0.36 -9.23
N PHE A 133 -11.85 -0.95 -9.48
CA PHE A 133 -10.89 -1.91 -8.93
C PHE A 133 -10.16 -2.64 -10.05
N GLU A 134 -8.84 -2.56 -10.03
CA GLU A 134 -7.97 -3.22 -11.00
C GLU A 134 -6.90 -4.08 -10.32
N VAL A 135 -6.49 -5.15 -11.01
CA VAL A 135 -5.42 -6.05 -10.58
C VAL A 135 -4.30 -6.05 -11.61
N VAL A 136 -3.06 -5.96 -11.15
CA VAL A 136 -1.86 -6.10 -11.98
C VAL A 136 -1.34 -7.53 -11.86
N THR A 137 -1.45 -8.29 -12.94
CA THR A 137 -0.94 -9.66 -13.04
C THR A 137 0.57 -9.69 -12.84
N GLY A 138 1.05 -10.64 -12.03
CA GLY A 138 2.48 -10.82 -11.76
C GLY A 138 3.08 -9.81 -10.77
N ALA A 139 2.31 -8.80 -10.33
CA ALA A 139 2.75 -7.85 -9.32
C ALA A 139 2.48 -8.37 -7.90
N ALA A 140 3.42 -8.13 -6.99
CA ALA A 140 3.21 -8.26 -5.55
C ALA A 140 2.88 -6.89 -4.92
N HIS A 141 3.32 -6.63 -3.69
CA HIS A 141 2.96 -5.42 -2.95
C HIS A 141 3.50 -4.12 -3.58
N GLN A 142 4.74 -4.13 -4.10
CA GLN A 142 5.36 -2.95 -4.72
C GLN A 142 4.99 -2.82 -6.21
N VAL A 143 3.68 -2.69 -6.50
CA VAL A 143 3.13 -2.69 -7.86
C VAL A 143 3.83 -1.69 -8.79
N ALA A 144 4.02 -0.45 -8.34
CA ALA A 144 4.61 0.61 -9.15
C ALA A 144 6.12 0.40 -9.40
N MET A 145 6.83 -0.22 -8.46
CA MET A 145 8.26 -0.53 -8.63
C MET A 145 8.46 -1.74 -9.54
N GLN A 146 7.65 -2.79 -9.33
CA GLN A 146 7.83 -4.06 -10.03
C GLN A 146 7.26 -4.04 -11.45
N HIS A 147 6.14 -3.34 -11.66
CA HIS A 147 5.44 -3.28 -12.95
C HIS A 147 5.10 -1.82 -13.34
N PRO A 148 6.12 -0.96 -13.52
CA PRO A 148 5.94 0.49 -13.67
C PRO A 148 5.07 0.86 -14.87
N VAL A 149 5.23 0.19 -16.02
CA VAL A 149 4.44 0.46 -17.22
C VAL A 149 2.96 0.12 -17.00
N ALA A 150 2.68 -1.07 -16.47
CA ALA A 150 1.31 -1.51 -16.22
C ALA A 150 0.61 -0.67 -15.14
N PHE A 151 1.36 -0.20 -14.13
CA PHE A 151 0.87 0.74 -13.14
C PHE A 151 0.58 2.12 -13.74
N ALA A 152 1.55 2.70 -14.45
CA ALA A 152 1.43 4.05 -15.02
C ALA A 152 0.29 4.16 -16.03
N ASP A 153 0.12 3.15 -16.88
CA ASP A 153 -0.99 3.05 -17.84
C ASP A 153 -2.38 3.17 -17.16
N ARG A 154 -2.58 2.47 -16.04
CA ARG A 154 -3.81 2.53 -15.23
C ARG A 154 -4.01 3.89 -14.58
N LEU A 155 -2.94 4.41 -13.96
CA LEU A 155 -2.95 5.70 -13.29
C LEU A 155 -3.28 6.83 -14.27
N CYS A 156 -2.61 6.84 -15.44
CA CYS A 156 -2.83 7.86 -16.47
C CYS A 156 -4.24 7.80 -17.03
N ARG A 157 -4.80 6.61 -17.30
CA ARG A 157 -6.20 6.48 -17.74
C ARG A 157 -7.17 7.03 -16.71
N HIS A 158 -6.97 6.70 -15.43
CA HIS A 158 -7.84 7.18 -14.35
C HIS A 158 -7.82 8.70 -14.21
N ILE A 159 -6.62 9.29 -14.18
CA ILE A 159 -6.45 10.75 -14.08
C ILE A 159 -7.07 11.46 -15.28
N ALA A 160 -6.86 10.93 -16.50
CA ALA A 160 -7.42 11.54 -17.71
C ALA A 160 -8.96 11.50 -17.76
N GLY A 161 -9.58 10.53 -17.09
CA GLY A 161 -11.04 10.41 -16.98
C GLY A 161 -11.66 11.16 -15.81
N ALA A 162 -10.87 11.75 -14.91
CA ALA A 162 -11.40 12.47 -13.75
C ALA A 162 -12.03 13.83 -14.18
N PRO A 163 -13.14 14.26 -13.55
CA PRO A 163 -13.71 15.59 -13.78
C PRO A 163 -12.68 16.67 -13.42
N ARG A 164 -12.62 17.73 -14.23
CA ARG A 164 -11.76 18.91 -13.96
C ARG A 164 -12.47 19.92 -13.08
#